data_AF-A0A836GM71-F1
#
_entry.id   AF-A0A836GM71-F1
#
_cell.length_a   1.000
_cell.length_b   1.000
_cell.length_c   1.000
_cell.angle_alpha   90.00
_cell.angle_beta   90.00
_cell.angle_gamma   90.00
#
_symmetry.space_group_name_H-M   'P 1'
#
loop_
_entity.id
_entity.type
_entity.pdbx_description
1 polymer ?
#
loop_
_entity_poly.entity_id
_entity_poly.type
_entity_poly.pdbx_seq_one_letter_code
_entity_poly.pdbx_strand_id
1 'polypeptide(L)'
;MWRTCRWMQCCSTHVVRPTTAAEAALRAPPRNCVESTGIAQRTSGAGCHEPATLLATTVPRRRKLRCLRGAYHATRTVAQLLLPLLQPRRMCLGYRGMTDAMEVLATALEGSPVSPQHEGPLQDAQLQAIRSFATDAALTDLHHQLFNGSLCPREAYSLKATLWNEESVHSYQRALLAARKARLDAGKSFSCYEHLAEAGAVTRRIMCWDATNPQRCAAWARLIDLYTTFLPDRSHIHELENLPQEIAIGELLRETVERVRSEDQPSGHGFALDCVVDVGGGNGFLAAQAAERLQCDSVVIDPFFPAHSIDCCPRLWPDTAHRTRPATRRQRTLHRTMALFRDVRWSDAVPAAPARTALIAKHLCGSGVDEVLRHLEAQDCLPRILVLAPCCFQKISFDRYCDAAYLKQVMGIESEEALARVSRLTDWNMSCYQSHHERMLEQTEAARRGLRTSGRELICEAQRISEAAPPAARHAVDGRSTTSGAASFCRQRRSSPRSIVSSIACTHAFARLVEGLLNYGRVQWLRRRHYHVQLVQYVPDVVTPKNVCCLAIRQAHTR
;
A
#
# COMPACT_ATOMS: atom_id res chain seq x y z
N MET A 1 -11.46 11.54 37.18
CA MET A 1 -11.70 10.21 37.79
C MET A 1 -12.24 9.25 36.74
N TRP A 2 -11.40 8.43 36.11
CA TRP A 2 -11.68 7.05 35.66
C TRP A 2 -10.31 6.37 35.53
N ARG A 3 -10.24 5.13 36.03
CA ARG A 3 -9.04 4.47 36.60
C ARG A 3 -8.03 3.99 35.55
N THR A 4 -6.76 4.10 35.91
CA THR A 4 -5.60 3.51 35.24
C THR A 4 -5.49 2.01 35.57
N CYS A 5 -5.31 1.19 34.56
CA CYS A 5 -4.98 -0.22 34.72
C CYS A 5 -3.47 -0.32 34.99
N ARG A 6 -3.11 -0.61 36.24
CA ARG A 6 -1.77 -1.07 36.63
C ARG A 6 -1.60 -2.48 36.08
N TRP A 7 -0.43 -2.79 35.52
CA TRP A 7 0.35 -4.02 35.72
C TRP A 7 1.57 -3.97 34.79
N MET A 8 2.71 -4.48 35.29
CA MET A 8 4.07 -4.51 34.71
C MET A 8 4.96 -3.28 34.94
N GLN A 9 5.49 -3.20 36.16
CA GLN A 9 6.83 -2.69 36.48
C GLN A 9 7.49 -3.71 37.43
N CYS A 10 8.83 -3.78 37.37
CA CYS A 10 9.77 -4.77 37.96
C CYS A 10 10.09 -5.93 36.98
N CYS A 11 11.34 -6.19 36.56
CA CYS A 11 12.64 -5.90 37.15
C CYS A 11 13.68 -5.53 36.07
N SER A 12 14.64 -4.67 36.43
CA SER A 12 15.94 -4.58 35.78
C SER A 12 17.03 -5.13 36.72
N THR A 13 18.15 -5.52 36.11
CA THR A 13 19.47 -5.85 36.69
C THR A 13 19.64 -7.19 37.43
N HIS A 14 20.31 -8.16 36.79
CA HIS A 14 21.73 -8.40 37.05
C HIS A 14 22.31 -9.42 36.04
N VAL A 15 23.50 -9.08 35.53
CA VAL A 15 24.38 -9.91 34.73
C VAL A 15 25.14 -10.86 35.68
N VAL A 16 25.03 -12.17 35.50
CA VAL A 16 25.99 -13.17 36.00
C VAL A 16 26.12 -14.30 34.97
N ARG A 17 27.37 -14.73 34.74
CA ARG A 17 27.86 -15.78 33.83
C ARG A 17 27.32 -17.19 34.16
N PRO A 18 27.43 -18.16 33.22
CA PRO A 18 26.79 -19.46 33.32
C PRO A 18 27.66 -20.48 34.07
N THR A 19 27.02 -21.34 34.86
CA THR A 19 27.60 -22.61 35.33
C THR A 19 26.59 -23.74 35.17
N THR A 20 27.00 -24.71 34.33
CA THR A 20 26.80 -26.16 34.41
C THR A 20 25.77 -26.70 35.41
N ALA A 21 24.72 -27.35 34.88
CA ALA A 21 24.28 -28.71 35.23
C ALA A 21 22.83 -28.91 34.75
N ALA A 22 22.69 -29.53 33.57
CA ALA A 22 21.47 -30.20 33.16
C ALA A 22 21.54 -31.63 33.72
N GLU A 23 20.51 -32.09 34.43
CA GLU A 23 19.91 -33.40 34.22
C GLU A 23 18.70 -33.67 35.12
N ALA A 24 17.71 -34.31 34.50
CA ALA A 24 16.67 -35.17 35.07
C ALA A 24 15.51 -34.55 35.89
N ALA A 25 14.35 -34.41 35.22
CA ALA A 25 13.10 -35.04 35.69
C ALA A 25 12.01 -35.01 34.59
N LEU A 26 11.78 -36.17 33.99
CA LEU A 26 10.62 -36.51 33.17
C LEU A 26 9.42 -36.89 34.07
N ARG A 27 8.21 -36.75 33.48
CA ARG A 27 6.91 -37.41 33.80
C ARG A 27 5.90 -36.65 34.67
N ALA A 28 4.85 -36.10 34.04
CA ALA A 28 3.44 -36.37 34.37
C ALA A 28 2.46 -35.71 33.33
N PRO A 29 1.26 -36.29 33.09
CA PRO A 29 0.36 -36.00 31.95
C PRO A 29 -0.72 -34.94 32.26
N PRO A 30 -1.53 -34.49 31.25
CA PRO A 30 -2.37 -33.30 31.39
C PRO A 30 -3.68 -33.59 32.13
N ARG A 31 -4.10 -32.65 32.99
CA ARG A 31 -5.44 -32.64 33.62
C ARG A 31 -6.41 -31.84 32.77
N ASN A 32 -7.54 -32.47 32.46
CA ASN A 32 -8.74 -31.89 31.87
C ASN A 32 -9.36 -30.86 32.82
N CYS A 33 -9.69 -29.67 32.31
CA CYS A 33 -10.57 -28.72 32.98
C CYS A 33 -11.94 -28.76 32.29
N VAL A 34 -12.95 -29.15 33.08
CA VAL A 34 -14.38 -29.08 32.79
C VAL A 34 -14.85 -27.67 33.12
N GLU A 35 -15.46 -26.97 32.17
CA GLU A 35 -16.12 -25.67 32.38
C GLU A 35 -17.51 -25.86 33.00
N SER A 36 -17.72 -25.26 34.18
CA SER A 36 -19.02 -25.13 34.83
C SER A 36 -19.73 -23.85 34.39
N THR A 37 -20.84 -24.00 33.68
CA THR A 37 -21.77 -22.91 33.33
C THR A 37 -22.71 -22.61 34.50
N GLY A 38 -22.49 -21.46 35.16
CA GLY A 38 -23.39 -20.92 36.17
C GLY A 38 -24.40 -19.95 35.54
N ILE A 39 -25.62 -20.43 35.32
CA ILE A 39 -26.80 -19.63 34.91
C ILE A 39 -27.41 -18.99 36.16
N ALA A 40 -27.44 -17.66 36.22
CA ALA A 40 -28.16 -16.91 37.25
C ALA A 40 -29.56 -16.54 36.74
N GLN A 41 -30.57 -17.09 37.41
CA GLN A 41 -31.99 -16.76 37.28
C GLN A 41 -32.26 -15.30 37.68
N ARG A 42 -33.12 -14.60 36.92
CA ARG A 42 -33.89 -13.46 37.44
C ARG A 42 -35.34 -13.51 36.96
N THR A 43 -36.16 -13.80 37.96
CA THR A 43 -37.59 -13.56 38.19
C THR A 43 -38.35 -12.66 37.21
N SER A 44 -39.48 -13.23 36.79
CA SER A 44 -40.62 -12.65 36.09
C SER A 44 -41.34 -11.57 36.89
N GLY A 45 -41.64 -10.44 36.24
CA GLY A 45 -42.66 -9.48 36.65
C GLY A 45 -43.50 -9.11 35.43
N ALA A 46 -44.76 -9.57 35.41
CA ALA A 46 -45.72 -9.27 34.36
C ALA A 46 -46.37 -7.90 34.61
N GLY A 47 -46.42 -7.08 33.56
CA GLY A 47 -47.14 -5.80 33.55
C GLY A 47 -47.52 -5.44 32.12
N CYS A 48 -48.81 -5.55 31.81
CA CYS A 48 -49.41 -5.13 30.55
C CYS A 48 -49.38 -3.60 30.42
N HIS A 49 -48.76 -3.08 29.36
CA HIS A 49 -49.05 -1.74 28.86
C HIS A 49 -48.98 -1.70 27.32
N GLU A 50 -49.86 -0.88 26.77
CA GLU A 50 -50.28 -0.71 25.37
C GLU A 50 -49.16 -0.45 24.35
N PRO A 51 -49.38 -0.73 23.05
CA PRO A 51 -48.39 -0.49 22.01
C PRO A 51 -48.31 1.01 21.68
N ALA A 52 -47.29 1.68 22.23
CA ALA A 52 -46.89 3.00 21.75
C ALA A 52 -46.27 2.88 20.35
N THR A 53 -46.93 3.50 19.37
CA THR A 53 -46.45 3.72 18.01
C THR A 53 -45.13 4.50 18.04
N LEU A 54 -44.00 3.80 18.03
CA LEU A 54 -42.67 4.40 17.88
C LEU A 54 -42.50 4.91 16.44
N LEU A 55 -42.75 6.20 16.27
CA LEU A 55 -42.27 7.00 15.14
C LEU A 55 -40.77 6.74 14.94
N ALA A 56 -40.42 6.13 13.81
CA ALA A 56 -39.05 5.93 13.36
C ALA A 56 -38.39 7.29 13.05
N THR A 57 -37.88 7.97 14.09
CA THR A 57 -37.16 9.24 13.96
C THR A 57 -35.74 9.03 13.42
N THR A 58 -35.54 9.43 12.16
CA THR A 58 -34.42 10.26 11.69
C THR A 58 -32.96 9.85 12.04
N VAL A 59 -32.57 8.60 11.76
CA VAL A 59 -31.14 8.20 11.70
C VAL A 59 -30.29 8.88 10.56
N PRO A 60 -30.83 9.44 9.45
CA PRO A 60 -29.99 10.00 8.36
C PRO A 60 -29.19 11.26 8.74
N ARG A 61 -29.72 12.14 9.61
CA ARG A 61 -29.12 13.47 9.85
C ARG A 61 -27.75 13.40 10.53
N ARG A 62 -27.58 12.52 11.54
CA ARG A 62 -26.30 12.37 12.27
C ARG A 62 -25.16 11.86 11.38
N ARG A 63 -25.47 11.03 10.37
CA ARG A 63 -24.45 10.50 9.43
C ARG A 63 -23.94 11.58 8.49
N LYS A 64 -24.83 12.40 7.92
CA LYS A 64 -24.47 13.49 7.00
C LYS A 64 -23.55 14.51 7.68
N LEU A 65 -23.84 14.89 8.92
CA LEU A 65 -23.01 15.82 9.71
C LEU A 65 -21.60 15.28 10.00
N ARG A 66 -21.47 13.99 10.34
CA ARG A 66 -20.15 13.37 10.57
C ARG A 66 -19.29 13.33 9.30
N CYS A 67 -19.89 13.05 8.13
CA CYS A 67 -19.18 13.05 6.85
C CYS A 67 -18.67 14.46 6.48
N LEU A 68 -19.48 15.49 6.71
CA LEU A 68 -19.09 16.89 6.47
C LEU A 68 -17.94 17.33 7.38
N ARG A 69 -17.97 16.92 8.66
CA ARG A 69 -16.87 17.17 9.60
C ARG A 69 -15.57 16.52 9.14
N GLY A 70 -15.62 15.28 8.66
CA GLY A 70 -14.46 14.58 8.12
C GLY A 70 -13.87 15.29 6.89
N ALA A 71 -14.73 15.69 5.94
CA ALA A 71 -14.31 16.44 4.76
C ALA A 71 -13.68 17.79 5.13
N TYR A 72 -14.28 18.53 6.05
CA TYR A 72 -13.72 19.79 6.53
C TYR A 72 -12.33 19.64 7.16
N HIS A 73 -12.14 18.65 8.04
CA HIS A 73 -10.83 18.40 8.66
C HIS A 73 -9.77 17.98 7.64
N ALA A 74 -10.17 17.21 6.61
CA ALA A 74 -9.30 16.88 5.49
C ALA A 74 -8.89 18.14 4.70
N THR A 75 -9.84 18.98 4.31
CA THR A 75 -9.58 20.24 3.59
C THR A 75 -8.70 21.18 4.41
N ARG A 76 -8.91 21.26 5.73
CA ARG A 76 -8.03 22.01 6.65
C ARG A 76 -6.61 21.48 6.66
N THR A 77 -6.44 20.16 6.74
CA THR A 77 -5.11 19.53 6.71
C THR A 77 -4.40 19.82 5.38
N VAL A 78 -5.14 19.80 4.27
CA VAL A 78 -4.65 20.21 2.95
C VAL A 78 -4.17 21.66 2.95
N ALA A 79 -4.97 22.60 3.46
CA ALA A 79 -4.60 24.01 3.54
C ALA A 79 -3.30 24.20 4.35
N GLN A 80 -3.23 23.55 5.52
CA GLN A 80 -2.10 23.58 6.44
C GLN A 80 -0.82 23.03 5.83
N LEU A 81 -0.93 22.05 4.94
CA LEU A 81 0.22 21.47 4.24
C LEU A 81 0.65 22.33 3.05
N LEU A 82 -0.32 22.84 2.27
CA LEU A 82 -0.02 23.61 1.07
C LEU A 82 0.52 25.00 1.36
N LEU A 83 -0.06 25.73 2.30
CA LEU A 83 0.30 27.13 2.52
C LEU A 83 1.82 27.30 2.77
N PRO A 84 2.47 26.52 3.65
CA PRO A 84 3.92 26.62 3.83
C PRO A 84 4.73 26.23 2.58
N LEU A 85 4.23 25.29 1.77
CA LEU A 85 4.88 24.86 0.53
C LEU A 85 4.73 25.88 -0.60
N LEU A 86 3.73 26.74 -0.53
CA LEU A 86 3.46 27.80 -1.51
C LEU A 86 4.08 29.16 -1.12
N GLN A 87 4.69 29.28 0.07
CA GLN A 87 5.26 30.54 0.53
C GLN A 87 6.73 30.70 0.11
N PRO A 88 7.08 31.75 -0.67
CA PRO A 88 8.44 31.94 -1.19
C PRO A 88 9.54 31.95 -0.12
N ARG A 89 9.23 32.49 1.08
CA ARG A 89 10.20 32.67 2.18
C ARG A 89 10.55 31.39 2.96
N ARG A 90 9.75 30.31 2.84
CA ARG A 90 10.02 29.03 3.53
C ARG A 90 10.59 27.95 2.60
N MET A 91 10.78 28.26 1.32
CA MET A 91 11.27 27.28 0.35
C MET A 91 12.79 27.16 0.42
N CYS A 92 13.29 26.32 1.33
CA CYS A 92 14.67 25.80 1.31
C CYS A 92 14.95 24.86 0.11
N LEU A 93 14.04 24.77 -0.88
CA LEU A 93 14.04 23.75 -1.94
C LEU A 93 14.46 24.26 -3.33
N GLY A 94 14.99 25.49 -3.46
CA GLY A 94 15.69 25.96 -4.67
C GLY A 94 14.80 26.23 -5.90
N TYR A 95 13.66 26.88 -5.70
CA TYR A 95 12.56 27.01 -6.66
C TYR A 95 12.83 27.96 -7.87
N ARG A 96 12.20 27.70 -9.04
CA ARG A 96 12.20 28.56 -10.25
C ARG A 96 10.75 28.89 -10.71
N GLY A 97 10.07 29.81 -10.01
CA GLY A 97 8.81 30.44 -10.46
C GLY A 97 7.51 29.63 -10.22
N MET A 98 6.50 30.26 -9.60
CA MET A 98 5.19 29.64 -9.35
C MET A 98 4.35 29.74 -10.63
N THR A 99 3.42 28.82 -10.86
CA THR A 99 2.37 29.03 -11.88
C THR A 99 1.33 30.01 -11.34
N ASP A 100 0.65 30.75 -12.23
CA ASP A 100 -0.43 31.67 -11.84
C ASP A 100 -1.47 31.00 -10.94
N ALA A 101 -1.83 29.73 -11.22
CA ALA A 101 -2.76 28.97 -10.40
C ALA A 101 -2.24 28.73 -8.98
N MET A 102 -0.93 28.50 -8.81
CA MET A 102 -0.29 28.33 -7.51
C MET A 102 -0.18 29.65 -6.75
N GLU A 103 0.08 30.77 -7.42
CA GLU A 103 0.10 32.10 -6.81
C GLU A 103 -1.29 32.52 -6.31
N VAL A 104 -2.32 32.30 -7.14
CA VAL A 104 -3.71 32.53 -6.76
C VAL A 104 -4.10 31.64 -5.58
N LEU A 105 -3.73 30.36 -5.59
CA LEU A 105 -3.98 29.45 -4.48
C LEU A 105 -3.22 29.88 -3.21
N ALA A 106 -1.96 30.31 -3.32
CA ALA A 106 -1.16 30.79 -2.19
C ALA A 106 -1.83 32.00 -1.52
N THR A 107 -2.19 33.00 -2.33
CA THR A 107 -2.86 34.23 -1.89
C THR A 107 -4.20 33.92 -1.24
N ALA A 108 -5.01 33.06 -1.87
CA ALA A 108 -6.32 32.71 -1.33
C ALA A 108 -6.27 31.86 -0.05
N LEU A 109 -5.14 31.21 0.22
CA LEU A 109 -4.90 30.45 1.45
C LEU A 109 -4.31 31.32 2.58
N GLU A 110 -3.96 32.58 2.34
CA GLU A 110 -3.46 33.47 3.39
C GLU A 110 -4.46 33.56 4.57
N GLY A 111 -3.91 33.63 5.78
CA GLY A 111 -4.68 33.56 7.02
C GLY A 111 -5.21 32.17 7.38
N SER A 112 -4.99 31.14 6.55
CA SER A 112 -5.27 29.76 6.95
C SER A 112 -4.39 29.36 8.13
N PRO A 113 -4.82 28.42 8.98
CA PRO A 113 -3.96 27.82 9.99
C PRO A 113 -2.60 27.38 9.38
N VAL A 114 -1.50 27.93 9.90
CA VAL A 114 -0.15 27.77 9.31
C VAL A 114 0.54 26.45 9.63
N SER A 115 -0.07 25.61 10.47
CA SER A 115 0.51 24.34 10.86
C SER A 115 -0.55 23.26 11.04
N PRO A 116 -0.18 21.98 10.83
CA PRO A 116 -1.08 20.87 11.09
C PRO A 116 -1.64 20.82 12.52
N GLN A 117 -0.97 21.44 13.51
CA GLN A 117 -1.41 21.48 14.92
C GLN A 117 -2.52 22.50 15.18
N HIS A 118 -2.60 23.58 14.39
CA HIS A 118 -3.53 24.67 14.67
C HIS A 118 -4.96 24.29 14.27
N GLU A 119 -5.87 24.17 15.24
CA GLU A 119 -7.26 23.76 14.98
C GLU A 119 -8.21 24.89 14.55
N GLY A 120 -7.68 26.05 14.16
CA GLY A 120 -8.46 27.21 13.71
C GLY A 120 -9.38 26.89 12.51
N PRO A 121 -10.44 27.70 12.32
CA PRO A 121 -11.37 27.49 11.22
C PRO A 121 -10.77 27.95 9.88
N LEU A 122 -11.15 27.26 8.80
CA LEU A 122 -11.08 27.79 7.44
C LEU A 122 -12.27 28.70 7.15
N GLN A 123 -12.01 29.78 6.41
CA GLN A 123 -13.02 30.65 5.83
C GLN A 123 -13.61 30.05 4.54
N ASP A 124 -14.82 30.46 4.16
CA ASP A 124 -15.49 29.97 2.94
C ASP A 124 -14.67 30.24 1.67
N ALA A 125 -14.00 31.40 1.60
CA ALA A 125 -13.10 31.73 0.48
C ALA A 125 -11.95 30.72 0.34
N GLN A 126 -11.35 30.27 1.45
CA GLN A 126 -10.28 29.28 1.46
C GLN A 126 -10.79 27.90 1.02
N LEU A 127 -11.98 27.51 1.46
CA LEU A 127 -12.62 26.26 1.02
C LEU A 127 -12.90 26.27 -0.49
N GLN A 128 -13.41 27.39 -1.01
CA GLN A 128 -13.64 27.58 -2.44
C GLN A 128 -12.32 27.56 -3.22
N ALA A 129 -11.28 28.22 -2.72
CA ALA A 129 -9.98 28.26 -3.37
C ALA A 129 -9.34 26.86 -3.49
N ILE A 130 -9.38 26.04 -2.44
CA ILE A 130 -8.89 24.65 -2.52
C ILE A 130 -9.67 23.87 -3.57
N ARG A 131 -11.00 24.03 -3.59
CA ARG A 131 -11.84 23.33 -4.57
C ARG A 131 -11.56 23.75 -6.01
N SER A 132 -11.29 25.04 -6.24
CA SER A 132 -11.15 25.62 -7.58
C SER A 132 -9.72 25.56 -8.13
N PHE A 133 -8.71 25.72 -7.27
CA PHE A 133 -7.32 25.92 -7.70
C PHE A 133 -6.37 24.79 -7.30
N ALA A 134 -6.66 24.00 -6.26
CA ALA A 134 -5.92 22.77 -6.01
C ALA A 134 -6.39 21.71 -7.02
N THR A 135 -5.86 21.78 -8.24
CA THR A 135 -6.13 20.82 -9.32
C THR A 135 -5.04 19.76 -9.34
N ASP A 136 -5.30 18.62 -10.00
CA ASP A 136 -4.27 17.59 -10.21
C ASP A 136 -3.04 18.17 -10.93
N ALA A 137 -3.24 19.07 -11.90
CA ALA A 137 -2.17 19.73 -12.64
C ALA A 137 -1.33 20.62 -11.72
N ALA A 138 -1.96 21.51 -10.94
CA ALA A 138 -1.25 22.40 -10.03
C ALA A 138 -0.45 21.64 -8.95
N LEU A 139 -1.02 20.58 -8.39
CA LEU A 139 -0.33 19.77 -7.38
C LEU A 139 0.78 18.89 -7.98
N THR A 140 0.60 18.38 -9.19
CA THR A 140 1.64 17.64 -9.90
C THR A 140 2.82 18.56 -10.22
N ASP A 141 2.53 19.78 -10.66
CA ASP A 141 3.54 20.80 -10.91
C ASP A 141 4.27 21.19 -9.61
N LEU A 142 3.54 21.54 -8.55
CA LEU A 142 4.12 21.80 -7.22
C LEU A 142 5.02 20.64 -6.76
N HIS A 143 4.56 19.39 -6.90
CA HIS A 143 5.35 18.21 -6.59
C HIS A 143 6.64 18.17 -7.42
N HIS A 144 6.57 18.38 -8.73
CA HIS A 144 7.77 18.40 -9.59
C HIS A 144 8.74 19.52 -9.20
N GLN A 145 8.23 20.71 -8.91
CA GLN A 145 9.04 21.87 -8.58
C GLN A 145 9.71 21.75 -7.19
N LEU A 146 8.97 21.30 -6.16
CA LEU A 146 9.51 21.07 -4.81
C LEU A 146 10.68 20.09 -4.81
N PHE A 147 10.62 19.13 -5.72
CA PHE A 147 11.59 18.05 -5.76
C PHE A 147 12.63 18.18 -6.86
N ASN A 148 12.58 19.23 -7.68
CA ASN A 148 13.64 19.73 -8.57
C ASN A 148 14.52 18.63 -9.18
N GLY A 149 13.88 17.61 -9.79
CA GLY A 149 14.56 16.43 -10.36
C GLY A 149 15.27 15.50 -9.36
N SER A 150 15.45 15.92 -8.11
CA SER A 150 16.09 15.19 -7.00
C SER A 150 15.21 14.08 -6.43
N LEU A 151 13.89 14.27 -6.42
CA LEU A 151 12.90 13.22 -6.11
C LEU A 151 11.81 13.04 -7.16
N CYS A 152 11.80 13.84 -8.24
CA CYS A 152 11.04 13.39 -9.39
C CYS A 152 11.57 12.00 -9.74
N PRO A 153 10.73 10.97 -9.81
CA PRO A 153 11.19 9.69 -10.29
C PRO A 153 11.94 9.95 -11.59
N ARG A 154 13.22 9.55 -11.66
CA ARG A 154 13.94 9.67 -12.93
C ARG A 154 13.15 8.95 -14.01
N GLU A 155 13.48 9.26 -15.27
CA GLU A 155 12.91 8.58 -16.44
C GLU A 155 12.74 7.08 -16.16
N ALA A 156 11.62 6.55 -16.67
CA ALA A 156 11.30 5.14 -16.59
C ALA A 156 12.57 4.30 -16.69
N TYR A 157 12.86 3.51 -15.65
CA TYR A 157 14.01 2.61 -15.68
C TYR A 157 14.01 1.83 -16.99
N SER A 158 15.19 1.54 -17.56
CA SER A 158 15.38 1.01 -18.93
C SER A 158 14.33 -0.02 -19.34
N LEU A 159 14.02 -0.97 -18.44
CA LEU A 159 13.02 -2.00 -18.62
C LEU A 159 11.59 -1.45 -18.74
N LYS A 160 11.19 -0.50 -17.91
CA LYS A 160 9.88 0.16 -18.02
C LYS A 160 9.76 0.85 -19.38
N ALA A 161 10.78 1.60 -19.79
CA ALA A 161 10.75 2.36 -21.04
C ALA A 161 10.70 1.45 -22.29
N THR A 162 11.38 0.30 -22.25
CA THR A 162 11.51 -0.60 -23.41
C THR A 162 10.40 -1.63 -23.50
N LEU A 163 9.90 -2.15 -22.37
CA LEU A 163 8.98 -3.28 -22.36
C LEU A 163 7.50 -2.88 -22.27
N TRP A 164 7.20 -1.67 -21.83
CA TRP A 164 5.83 -1.18 -21.72
C TRP A 164 5.54 -0.13 -22.77
N ASN A 165 4.56 -0.41 -23.63
CA ASN A 165 3.91 0.58 -24.47
C ASN A 165 2.42 0.68 -24.11
N GLU A 166 1.72 1.63 -24.72
CA GLU A 166 0.30 1.88 -24.48
C GLU A 166 -0.57 0.63 -24.64
N GLU A 167 -0.31 -0.17 -25.68
CA GLU A 167 -1.06 -1.40 -25.95
C GLU A 167 -0.86 -2.47 -24.87
N SER A 168 0.39 -2.72 -24.45
CA SER A 168 0.67 -3.68 -23.36
C SER A 168 0.11 -3.22 -22.03
N VAL A 169 0.15 -1.91 -21.75
CA VAL A 169 -0.46 -1.31 -20.57
C VAL A 169 -1.98 -1.56 -20.58
N HIS A 170 -2.64 -1.33 -21.72
CA HIS A 170 -4.07 -1.54 -21.87
C HIS A 170 -4.46 -3.03 -21.75
N SER A 171 -3.71 -3.92 -22.40
CA SER A 171 -3.93 -5.36 -22.35
C SER A 171 -3.75 -5.90 -20.93
N TYR A 172 -2.69 -5.49 -20.27
CA TYR A 172 -2.43 -5.80 -18.87
C TYR A 172 -3.53 -5.25 -17.95
N GLN A 173 -3.97 -4.01 -18.15
CA GLN A 173 -5.08 -3.42 -17.40
C GLN A 173 -6.33 -4.29 -17.48
N ARG A 174 -6.74 -4.65 -18.70
CA ARG A 174 -7.93 -5.46 -18.96
C ARG A 174 -7.85 -6.80 -18.24
N ALA A 175 -6.71 -7.47 -18.32
CA ALA A 175 -6.48 -8.75 -17.66
C ALA A 175 -6.51 -8.64 -16.13
N LEU A 176 -5.86 -7.60 -15.56
CA LEU A 176 -5.86 -7.36 -14.12
C LEU A 176 -7.28 -7.06 -13.59
N LEU A 177 -8.07 -6.27 -14.32
CA LEU A 177 -9.47 -5.99 -13.99
C LEU A 177 -10.30 -7.28 -14.02
N ALA A 178 -10.13 -8.12 -15.05
CA ALA A 178 -10.81 -9.40 -15.17
C ALA A 178 -10.46 -10.36 -14.02
N ALA A 179 -9.17 -10.48 -13.68
CA ALA A 179 -8.71 -11.31 -12.57
C ALA A 179 -9.26 -10.84 -11.21
N ARG A 180 -9.30 -9.52 -10.97
CA ARG A 180 -9.91 -8.94 -9.76
C ARG A 180 -11.41 -9.18 -9.70
N LYS A 181 -12.12 -9.06 -10.83
CA LYS A 181 -13.54 -9.38 -10.92
C LYS A 181 -13.80 -10.86 -10.61
N ALA A 182 -13.04 -11.77 -11.21
CA ALA A 182 -13.14 -13.20 -10.94
C ALA A 182 -12.92 -13.52 -9.45
N ARG A 183 -11.96 -12.86 -8.79
CA ARG A 183 -11.75 -12.99 -7.35
C ARG A 183 -12.95 -12.54 -6.51
N LEU A 184 -13.58 -11.43 -6.89
CA LEU A 184 -14.77 -10.95 -6.19
C LEU A 184 -15.97 -11.87 -6.41
N ASP A 185 -16.16 -12.35 -7.64
CA ASP A 185 -17.27 -13.22 -8.02
C ASP A 185 -17.14 -14.60 -7.32
N ALA A 186 -15.92 -15.12 -7.14
CA ALA A 186 -15.65 -16.33 -6.36
C ALA A 186 -15.79 -16.12 -4.83
N GLY A 187 -15.56 -14.91 -4.33
CA GLY A 187 -15.68 -14.62 -2.90
C GLY A 187 -14.76 -15.49 -2.04
N LYS A 188 -15.34 -16.26 -1.10
CA LYS A 188 -14.57 -17.14 -0.20
C LYS A 188 -14.03 -18.40 -0.89
N SER A 189 -14.56 -18.81 -2.04
CA SER A 189 -14.01 -19.95 -2.79
C SER A 189 -12.71 -19.60 -3.52
N PHE A 190 -12.31 -18.32 -3.56
CA PHE A 190 -11.07 -17.93 -4.23
C PHE A 190 -9.79 -18.42 -3.52
N SER A 191 -9.90 -18.89 -2.27
CA SER A 191 -8.79 -19.57 -1.59
C SER A 191 -8.59 -21.02 -2.04
N CYS A 192 -9.44 -21.53 -2.93
CA CYS A 192 -9.35 -22.89 -3.46
C CYS A 192 -8.29 -22.99 -4.57
N TYR A 193 -7.66 -24.17 -4.66
CA TYR A 193 -6.51 -24.46 -5.53
C TYR A 193 -6.80 -24.44 -7.04
N GLU A 194 -8.07 -24.36 -7.43
CA GLU A 194 -8.52 -24.38 -8.84
C GLU A 194 -8.12 -23.12 -9.64
N HIS A 195 -7.57 -22.10 -8.97
CA HIS A 195 -7.15 -20.84 -9.60
C HIS A 195 -5.63 -20.72 -9.78
N LEU A 196 -4.88 -21.77 -9.45
CA LEU A 196 -3.44 -21.81 -9.65
C LEU A 196 -3.13 -22.10 -11.13
N ALA A 197 -2.15 -21.38 -11.65
CA ALA A 197 -1.56 -21.65 -12.95
C ALA A 197 -0.05 -21.73 -12.80
N GLU A 198 0.56 -22.37 -13.79
CA GLU A 198 2.01 -22.37 -13.99
C GLU A 198 2.58 -20.96 -13.80
N ALA A 199 3.52 -20.80 -12.85
CA ALA A 199 4.04 -19.50 -12.47
C ALA A 199 4.61 -18.74 -13.67
N GLY A 200 4.03 -17.59 -14.03
CA GLY A 200 4.46 -16.78 -15.18
C GLY A 200 3.62 -16.98 -16.44
N ALA A 201 2.79 -18.04 -16.51
CA ALA A 201 2.02 -18.35 -17.71
C ALA A 201 0.95 -17.30 -18.02
N VAL A 202 0.32 -16.73 -16.99
CA VAL A 202 -0.72 -15.71 -17.15
C VAL A 202 -0.11 -14.43 -17.71
N THR A 203 0.95 -13.95 -17.06
CA THR A 203 1.67 -12.74 -17.45
C THR A 203 2.25 -12.89 -18.84
N ARG A 204 2.83 -14.06 -19.16
CA ARG A 204 3.36 -14.33 -20.51
C ARG A 204 2.27 -14.25 -21.57
N ARG A 205 1.12 -14.89 -21.34
CA ARG A 205 -0.01 -14.83 -22.28
C ARG A 205 -0.43 -13.40 -22.62
N ILE A 206 -0.40 -12.51 -21.63
CA ILE A 206 -0.83 -11.12 -21.77
C ILE A 206 0.26 -10.26 -22.41
N MET A 207 1.49 -10.37 -21.92
CA MET A 207 2.59 -9.50 -22.33
C MET A 207 3.24 -9.94 -23.65
N CYS A 208 3.00 -11.18 -24.09
CA CYS A 208 3.52 -11.74 -25.34
C CYS A 208 2.43 -11.93 -26.42
N TRP A 209 1.25 -11.32 -26.26
CA TRP A 209 0.13 -11.45 -27.21
C TRP A 209 0.35 -10.67 -28.51
N ASP A 210 1.06 -9.54 -28.45
CA ASP A 210 1.21 -8.63 -29.58
C ASP A 210 2.19 -9.18 -30.63
N ALA A 211 1.65 -9.73 -31.71
CA ALA A 211 2.43 -10.23 -32.85
C ALA A 211 3.13 -9.11 -33.64
N THR A 212 2.72 -7.84 -33.48
CA THR A 212 3.30 -6.70 -34.21
C THR A 212 4.66 -6.27 -33.66
N ASN A 213 4.98 -6.63 -32.41
CA ASN A 213 6.28 -6.37 -31.79
C ASN A 213 6.93 -7.65 -31.24
N PRO A 214 7.46 -8.53 -32.12
CA PRO A 214 8.01 -9.82 -31.71
C PRO A 214 9.23 -9.70 -30.79
N GLN A 215 10.04 -8.64 -30.94
CA GLN A 215 11.23 -8.42 -30.10
C GLN A 215 10.85 -8.17 -28.64
N ARG A 216 9.84 -7.32 -28.40
CA ARG A 216 9.32 -7.06 -27.06
C ARG A 216 8.66 -8.29 -26.45
N CYS A 217 7.87 -9.02 -27.22
CA CYS A 217 7.26 -10.27 -26.78
C CYS A 217 8.32 -11.30 -26.39
N ALA A 218 9.39 -11.43 -27.18
CA ALA A 218 10.54 -12.28 -26.85
C ALA A 218 11.29 -11.80 -25.59
N ALA A 219 11.44 -10.48 -25.39
CA ALA A 219 12.06 -9.93 -24.19
C ALA A 219 11.24 -10.22 -22.93
N TRP A 220 9.91 -10.04 -22.97
CA TRP A 220 9.01 -10.43 -21.88
C TRP A 220 9.06 -11.91 -21.60
N ALA A 221 8.94 -12.74 -22.64
CA ALA A 221 9.03 -14.19 -22.54
C ALA A 221 10.31 -14.63 -21.82
N ARG A 222 11.46 -14.11 -22.26
CA ARG A 222 12.77 -14.40 -21.64
C ARG A 222 12.81 -14.00 -20.17
N LEU A 223 12.39 -12.79 -19.83
CA LEU A 223 12.41 -12.31 -18.44
C LEU A 223 11.47 -13.12 -17.55
N ILE A 224 10.28 -13.44 -18.03
CA ILE A 224 9.34 -14.26 -17.28
C ILE A 224 9.97 -15.63 -17.01
N ASP A 225 10.60 -16.27 -17.99
CA ASP A 225 11.21 -17.58 -17.81
C ASP A 225 12.39 -17.56 -16.83
N LEU A 226 13.23 -16.51 -16.91
CA LEU A 226 14.33 -16.27 -15.98
C LEU A 226 13.86 -16.10 -14.53
N TYR A 227 12.66 -15.57 -14.30
CA TYR A 227 12.15 -15.26 -12.96
C TYR A 227 11.13 -16.27 -12.42
N THR A 228 10.66 -17.23 -13.22
CA THR A 228 9.50 -18.05 -12.81
C THR A 228 9.64 -19.56 -12.97
N THR A 229 10.57 -20.05 -13.79
CA THR A 229 10.66 -21.50 -14.08
C THR A 229 10.92 -22.37 -12.84
N PHE A 230 11.63 -21.84 -11.84
CA PHE A 230 11.89 -22.51 -10.56
C PHE A 230 10.83 -22.23 -9.48
N LEU A 231 9.91 -21.30 -9.71
CA LEU A 231 8.88 -20.96 -8.73
C LEU A 231 7.76 -21.99 -8.68
N PRO A 232 7.10 -22.13 -7.52
CA PRO A 232 5.82 -22.82 -7.43
C PRO A 232 4.71 -22.03 -8.11
N ASP A 233 3.68 -22.74 -8.53
CA ASP A 233 2.55 -22.21 -9.28
C ASP A 233 1.75 -21.16 -8.50
N ARG A 234 1.17 -20.20 -9.21
CA ARG A 234 0.61 -18.98 -8.61
C ARG A 234 -0.82 -18.76 -9.06
N SER A 235 -1.62 -18.16 -8.19
CA SER A 235 -2.93 -17.67 -8.62
C SER A 235 -2.77 -16.56 -9.66
N HIS A 236 -3.68 -16.49 -10.63
CA HIS A 236 -3.63 -15.48 -11.70
C HIS A 236 -3.51 -14.05 -11.16
N ILE A 237 -4.25 -13.72 -10.10
CA ILE A 237 -4.23 -12.37 -9.52
C ILE A 237 -2.90 -12.05 -8.84
N HIS A 238 -2.35 -12.97 -8.05
CA HIS A 238 -1.05 -12.74 -7.41
C HIS A 238 0.06 -12.60 -8.44
N GLU A 239 0.00 -13.38 -9.52
CA GLU A 239 0.97 -13.27 -10.61
C GLU A 239 0.91 -11.89 -11.26
N LEU A 240 -0.28 -11.44 -11.68
CA LEU A 240 -0.44 -10.12 -12.28
C LEU A 240 -0.02 -9.02 -11.31
N GLU A 241 -0.49 -9.05 -10.06
CA GLU A 241 -0.18 -7.98 -9.10
C GLU A 241 1.31 -7.91 -8.73
N ASN A 242 2.02 -9.05 -8.68
CA ASN A 242 3.36 -9.08 -8.12
C ASN A 242 4.48 -9.33 -9.12
N LEU A 243 4.30 -10.23 -10.09
CA LEU A 243 5.39 -10.66 -10.98
C LEU A 243 6.01 -9.48 -11.77
N PRO A 244 5.23 -8.55 -12.36
CA PRO A 244 5.82 -7.40 -13.04
C PRO A 244 6.65 -6.50 -12.09
N GLN A 245 6.23 -6.37 -10.83
CA GLN A 245 6.98 -5.63 -9.82
C GLN A 245 8.26 -6.37 -9.43
N GLU A 246 8.18 -7.70 -9.26
CA GLU A 246 9.32 -8.56 -8.91
C GLU A 246 10.40 -8.52 -10.00
N ILE A 247 10.01 -8.69 -11.27
CA ILE A 247 10.92 -8.58 -12.43
C ILE A 247 11.55 -7.18 -12.48
N ALA A 248 10.75 -6.12 -12.33
CA ALA A 248 11.26 -4.76 -12.39
C ALA A 248 12.27 -4.45 -11.27
N ILE A 249 12.00 -4.88 -10.03
CA ILE A 249 12.91 -4.70 -8.90
C ILE A 249 14.19 -5.53 -9.10
N GLY A 250 14.07 -6.78 -9.57
CA GLY A 250 15.21 -7.65 -9.82
C GLY A 250 16.14 -7.10 -10.90
N GLU A 251 15.60 -6.62 -12.02
CA GLU A 251 16.41 -6.02 -13.09
C GLU A 251 17.00 -4.67 -12.65
N LEU A 252 16.23 -3.83 -11.94
CA LEU A 252 16.74 -2.58 -11.35
C LEU A 252 17.94 -2.85 -10.44
N LEU A 253 17.85 -3.89 -9.61
CA LEU A 253 18.95 -4.29 -8.74
C LEU A 253 20.15 -4.82 -9.55
N ARG A 254 19.92 -5.61 -10.60
CA ARG A 254 20.99 -6.08 -11.50
C ARG A 254 21.77 -4.95 -12.15
N GLU A 255 21.09 -4.00 -12.79
CA GLU A 255 21.76 -2.84 -13.39
C GLU A 255 22.48 -2.01 -12.34
N THR A 256 21.92 -1.90 -11.14
CA THR A 256 22.58 -1.21 -10.04
C THR A 256 23.86 -1.92 -9.62
N VAL A 257 23.85 -3.24 -9.47
CA VAL A 257 25.03 -4.04 -9.11
C VAL A 257 26.11 -3.92 -10.18
N GLU A 258 25.73 -3.95 -11.46
CA GLU A 258 26.67 -3.75 -12.58
C GLU A 258 27.29 -2.35 -12.58
N ARG A 259 26.48 -1.31 -12.35
CA ARG A 259 26.96 0.06 -12.19
C ARG A 259 27.94 0.17 -11.03
N VAL A 260 27.59 -0.33 -9.84
CA VAL A 260 28.45 -0.28 -8.65
C VAL A 260 29.77 -1.03 -8.89
N ARG A 261 29.72 -2.19 -9.57
CA ARG A 261 30.93 -2.92 -10.00
C ARG A 261 31.83 -2.07 -10.88
N SER A 262 31.26 -1.37 -11.87
CA SER A 262 32.03 -0.51 -12.76
C SER A 262 32.64 0.71 -12.05
N GLU A 263 31.91 1.30 -11.11
CA GLU A 263 32.36 2.47 -10.33
C GLU A 263 33.45 2.10 -9.31
N ASP A 264 33.40 0.90 -8.72
CA ASP A 264 34.36 0.45 -7.72
C ASP A 264 35.61 -0.24 -8.31
N GLN A 265 35.60 -0.62 -9.61
CA GLN A 265 36.76 -1.26 -10.27
C GLN A 265 38.11 -0.55 -10.07
N PRO A 266 38.20 0.80 -10.11
CA PRO A 266 39.45 1.52 -9.89
C PRO A 266 40.07 1.32 -8.49
N SER A 267 39.31 0.85 -7.51
CA SER A 267 39.75 0.69 -6.12
C SER A 267 40.51 -0.62 -5.83
N GLY A 268 40.74 -1.46 -6.86
CA GLY A 268 41.53 -2.70 -6.75
C GLY A 268 40.79 -3.92 -6.19
N HIS A 269 39.61 -3.73 -5.57
CA HIS A 269 38.77 -4.78 -5.01
C HIS A 269 37.30 -4.58 -5.41
N GLY A 270 37.01 -4.56 -6.72
CA GLY A 270 35.69 -4.27 -7.26
C GLY A 270 34.52 -4.95 -6.53
N PHE A 271 33.37 -4.29 -6.51
CA PHE A 271 32.22 -4.72 -5.71
C PHE A 271 31.78 -6.16 -5.99
N ALA A 272 31.74 -6.97 -4.93
CA ALA A 272 31.14 -8.30 -4.95
C ALA A 272 29.86 -8.30 -4.12
N LEU A 273 28.79 -8.79 -4.73
CA LEU A 273 27.51 -9.01 -4.08
C LEU A 273 27.43 -10.48 -3.66
N ASP A 274 27.37 -10.73 -2.36
CA ASP A 274 27.30 -12.09 -1.80
C ASP A 274 25.88 -12.48 -1.43
N CYS A 275 25.05 -11.51 -1.03
CA CYS A 275 23.72 -11.80 -0.52
C CYS A 275 22.70 -10.70 -0.85
N VAL A 276 21.50 -11.11 -1.25
CA VAL A 276 20.30 -10.26 -1.28
C VAL A 276 19.45 -10.52 -0.05
N VAL A 277 19.06 -9.47 0.68
CA VAL A 277 18.20 -9.56 1.86
C VAL A 277 16.84 -8.96 1.53
N ASP A 278 15.77 -9.74 1.68
CA ASP A 278 14.39 -9.29 1.46
C ASP A 278 13.63 -9.22 2.78
N VAL A 279 13.36 -7.99 3.25
CA VAL A 279 12.66 -7.75 4.52
C VAL A 279 11.17 -7.57 4.25
N GLY A 280 10.35 -8.38 4.91
CA GLY A 280 8.94 -8.54 4.56
C GLY A 280 8.74 -9.33 3.27
N GLY A 281 9.70 -10.21 2.93
CA GLY A 281 9.71 -10.95 1.67
C GLY A 281 8.63 -12.03 1.56
N GLY A 282 7.85 -12.29 2.63
CA GLY A 282 6.75 -13.24 2.65
C GLY A 282 7.15 -14.60 2.06
N ASN A 283 6.57 -14.94 0.91
CA ASN A 283 6.77 -16.22 0.21
C ASN A 283 8.21 -16.42 -0.29
N GLY A 284 9.06 -15.40 -0.25
CA GLY A 284 10.47 -15.47 -0.65
C GLY A 284 10.72 -15.51 -2.16
N PHE A 285 9.70 -15.24 -2.98
CA PHE A 285 9.83 -15.25 -4.45
C PHE A 285 10.80 -14.19 -4.93
N LEU A 286 10.66 -12.95 -4.49
CA LEU A 286 11.53 -11.85 -4.91
C LEU A 286 12.98 -12.09 -4.48
N ALA A 287 13.20 -12.48 -3.22
CA ALA A 287 14.53 -12.84 -2.71
C ALA A 287 15.20 -13.91 -3.57
N ALA A 288 14.51 -15.02 -3.84
CA ALA A 288 15.05 -16.11 -4.64
C ALA A 288 15.28 -15.72 -6.10
N GLN A 289 14.32 -15.01 -6.71
CA GLN A 289 14.45 -14.49 -8.07
C GLN A 289 15.67 -13.58 -8.22
N ALA A 290 15.85 -12.63 -7.29
CA ALA A 290 16.98 -11.74 -7.30
C ALA A 290 18.30 -12.50 -7.09
N ALA A 291 18.35 -13.46 -6.17
CA ALA A 291 19.53 -14.30 -5.94
C ALA A 291 19.91 -15.12 -7.17
N GLU A 292 18.95 -15.81 -7.80
CA GLU A 292 19.17 -16.51 -9.07
C GLU A 292 19.66 -15.56 -10.15
N ARG A 293 19.03 -14.38 -10.27
CA ARG A 293 19.40 -13.41 -11.30
C ARG A 293 20.82 -12.85 -11.13
N LEU A 294 21.25 -12.66 -9.88
CA LEU A 294 22.51 -12.02 -9.50
C LEU A 294 23.62 -13.02 -9.15
N GLN A 295 23.30 -14.31 -9.14
CA GLN A 295 24.20 -15.42 -8.85
C GLN A 295 24.82 -15.32 -7.44
N CYS A 296 23.99 -15.01 -6.44
CA CYS A 296 24.37 -14.85 -5.03
C CYS A 296 23.36 -15.55 -4.12
N ASP A 297 23.62 -15.61 -2.80
CA ASP A 297 22.66 -16.18 -1.85
C ASP A 297 21.56 -15.16 -1.49
N SER A 298 20.49 -15.64 -0.86
CA SER A 298 19.40 -14.77 -0.39
C SER A 298 18.98 -15.05 1.03
N VAL A 299 18.49 -14.02 1.71
CA VAL A 299 17.85 -14.09 3.03
C VAL A 299 16.45 -13.50 2.94
N VAL A 300 15.46 -14.19 3.48
CA VAL A 300 14.12 -13.65 3.73
C VAL A 300 13.95 -13.45 5.23
N ILE A 301 13.60 -12.23 5.62
CA ILE A 301 13.27 -11.91 7.02
C ILE A 301 11.80 -11.51 7.05
N ASP A 302 10.96 -12.36 7.64
CA ASP A 302 9.53 -12.13 7.75
C ASP A 302 8.99 -12.78 9.03
N PRO A 303 8.13 -12.11 9.82
CA PRO A 303 7.55 -12.72 11.02
C PRO A 303 6.60 -13.89 10.72
N PHE A 304 6.15 -14.04 9.47
CA PHE A 304 5.20 -15.08 9.07
C PHE A 304 5.84 -16.08 8.11
N PHE A 305 5.53 -17.35 8.33
CA PHE A 305 5.79 -18.40 7.35
C PHE A 305 4.53 -18.61 6.51
N PRO A 306 4.50 -18.19 5.23
CA PRO A 306 3.31 -18.35 4.42
C PRO A 306 3.16 -19.80 3.97
N ALA A 307 1.91 -20.26 3.86
CA ALA A 307 1.60 -21.61 3.39
C ALA A 307 2.14 -21.88 1.97
N HIS A 308 2.31 -20.83 1.16
CA HIS A 308 2.85 -20.88 -0.20
C HIS A 308 4.22 -20.23 -0.30
N SER A 309 5.17 -20.75 0.47
CA SER A 309 6.55 -20.30 0.45
C SER A 309 7.37 -21.08 -0.59
N ILE A 310 8.41 -20.44 -1.13
CA ILE A 310 9.34 -21.05 -2.09
C ILE A 310 10.16 -22.21 -1.50
N ASP A 311 10.30 -22.25 -0.18
CA ASP A 311 11.09 -23.24 0.57
C ASP A 311 10.24 -24.41 1.10
N CYS A 312 8.93 -24.45 0.82
CA CYS A 312 8.11 -25.61 1.16
C CYS A 312 8.59 -26.85 0.37
N CYS A 313 9.16 -27.84 1.08
CA CYS A 313 9.55 -29.14 0.53
C CYS A 313 9.05 -30.30 1.43
N PRO A 314 8.32 -31.31 0.89
CA PRO A 314 7.76 -31.33 -0.45
C PRO A 314 6.87 -30.09 -0.66
N ARG A 315 6.75 -29.63 -1.90
CA ARG A 315 5.83 -28.52 -2.19
C ARG A 315 4.48 -28.94 -1.65
N LEU A 316 3.97 -28.21 -0.65
CA LEU A 316 2.67 -28.52 -0.05
C LEU A 316 1.58 -28.53 -1.12
N TRP A 317 1.81 -27.82 -2.23
CA TRP A 317 0.86 -27.58 -3.29
C TRP A 317 1.37 -28.30 -4.54
N PRO A 318 0.56 -29.17 -5.17
CA PRO A 318 0.96 -29.85 -6.39
C PRO A 318 1.17 -28.81 -7.49
N ASP A 319 2.31 -28.88 -8.19
CA ASP A 319 2.50 -28.12 -9.43
C ASP A 319 1.41 -28.57 -10.43
N THR A 320 1.01 -27.66 -11.33
CA THR A 320 0.05 -27.98 -12.41
C THR A 320 0.54 -29.20 -13.17
N ALA A 321 -0.32 -30.20 -13.30
CA ALA A 321 0.04 -31.51 -13.85
C ALA A 321 0.66 -31.43 -15.26
N HIS A 322 0.33 -30.36 -16.00
CA HIS A 322 0.83 -30.09 -17.33
C HIS A 322 1.40 -28.67 -17.39
N ARG A 323 2.67 -28.52 -16.98
CA ARG A 323 3.43 -27.29 -17.25
C ARG A 323 3.85 -27.26 -18.71
N THR A 324 3.63 -26.12 -19.36
CA THR A 324 4.14 -25.82 -20.69
C THR A 324 5.63 -25.53 -20.65
N ARG A 325 6.11 -24.87 -19.58
CA ARG A 325 7.56 -24.62 -19.37
C ARG A 325 8.12 -25.59 -18.33
N PRO A 326 9.21 -26.32 -18.65
CA PRO A 326 9.84 -27.21 -17.69
C PRO A 326 10.23 -26.49 -16.40
N ALA A 327 9.91 -27.12 -15.26
CA ALA A 327 10.37 -26.62 -13.98
C ALA A 327 11.90 -26.74 -13.90
N THR A 328 12.56 -25.69 -13.44
CA THR A 328 14.01 -25.70 -13.16
C THR A 328 14.24 -25.81 -11.66
N ARG A 329 15.39 -26.35 -11.26
CA ARG A 329 15.78 -26.39 -9.86
C ARG A 329 16.44 -25.07 -9.49
N ARG A 330 16.05 -24.50 -8.33
CA ARG A 330 16.77 -23.38 -7.71
C ARG A 330 18.22 -23.79 -7.44
N GLN A 331 19.17 -22.97 -7.85
CA GLN A 331 20.61 -23.18 -7.70
C GLN A 331 21.18 -22.43 -6.50
N ARG A 332 20.51 -21.36 -6.06
CA ARG A 332 20.96 -20.48 -4.98
C ARG A 332 20.31 -20.80 -3.64
N THR A 333 21.06 -20.55 -2.57
CA THR A 333 20.57 -20.79 -1.22
C THR A 333 19.62 -19.67 -0.83
N LEU A 334 18.53 -20.06 -0.16
CA LEU A 334 17.62 -19.12 0.49
C LEU A 334 17.58 -19.45 1.98
N HIS A 335 18.04 -18.50 2.78
CA HIS A 335 17.96 -18.53 4.22
C HIS A 335 16.66 -17.85 4.65
N ARG A 336 15.92 -18.44 5.59
CA ARG A 336 14.72 -17.84 6.14
C ARG A 336 14.89 -17.57 7.62
N THR A 337 14.58 -16.34 8.02
CA THR A 337 14.50 -15.92 9.41
C THR A 337 13.06 -15.54 9.73
N MET A 338 12.41 -16.33 10.58
CA MET A 338 11.03 -16.11 11.01
C MET A 338 10.97 -15.19 12.23
N ALA A 339 11.12 -13.89 12.00
CA ALA A 339 11.12 -12.89 13.06
C ALA A 339 10.69 -11.53 12.55
N LEU A 340 10.25 -10.66 13.45
CA LEU A 340 10.16 -9.24 13.16
C LEU A 340 11.58 -8.70 12.97
N PHE A 341 11.79 -7.82 11.99
CA PHE A 341 13.13 -7.35 11.64
C PHE A 341 13.85 -6.68 12.83
N ARG A 342 13.12 -5.92 13.66
CA ARG A 342 13.65 -5.30 14.88
C ARG A 342 14.23 -6.29 15.91
N ASP A 343 13.85 -7.55 15.84
CA ASP A 343 14.28 -8.61 16.75
C ASP A 343 15.44 -9.43 16.15
N VAL A 344 15.90 -9.08 14.93
CA VAL A 344 16.97 -9.77 14.21
C VAL A 344 18.29 -9.02 14.36
N ARG A 345 19.34 -9.74 14.75
CA ARG A 345 20.72 -9.27 14.64
C ARG A 345 21.29 -9.62 13.27
N TRP A 346 21.86 -8.64 12.57
CA TRP A 346 22.35 -8.84 11.20
C TRP A 346 23.37 -9.98 11.12
N SER A 347 24.34 -10.00 12.04
CA SER A 347 25.40 -11.02 12.12
C SER A 347 24.87 -12.45 12.25
N ASP A 348 23.68 -12.60 12.79
CA ASP A 348 23.11 -13.90 13.14
C ASP A 348 22.24 -14.44 11.98
N ALA A 349 21.67 -13.55 11.16
CA ALA A 349 20.72 -13.90 10.11
C ALA A 349 21.25 -13.73 8.68
N VAL A 350 22.23 -12.85 8.45
CA VAL A 350 22.75 -12.54 7.12
C VAL A 350 24.19 -13.04 7.00
N PRO A 351 24.46 -14.05 6.13
CA PRO A 351 25.77 -14.69 6.01
C PRO A 351 26.77 -13.86 5.17
N ALA A 352 26.65 -12.53 5.20
CA ALA A 352 27.46 -11.63 4.39
C ALA A 352 27.65 -10.28 5.09
N ALA A 353 28.80 -9.66 4.84
CA ALA A 353 29.08 -8.32 5.34
C ALA A 353 28.12 -7.29 4.71
N PRO A 354 27.61 -6.29 5.46
CA PRO A 354 26.70 -5.27 4.93
C PRO A 354 27.17 -4.62 3.63
N ALA A 355 28.46 -4.31 3.53
CA ALA A 355 29.10 -3.72 2.34
C ALA A 355 29.07 -4.63 1.08
N ARG A 356 28.72 -5.91 1.23
CA ARG A 356 28.60 -6.92 0.16
C ARG A 356 27.16 -7.42 -0.02
N THR A 357 26.20 -6.65 0.50
CA THR A 357 24.77 -6.99 0.41
C THR A 357 23.93 -5.92 -0.29
N ALA A 358 22.83 -6.38 -0.86
CA ALA A 358 21.73 -5.54 -1.30
C ALA A 358 20.49 -5.89 -0.48
N LEU A 359 19.77 -4.89 0.03
CA LEU A 359 18.53 -5.10 0.76
C LEU A 359 17.33 -4.57 -0.03
N ILE A 360 16.29 -5.38 -0.08
CA ILE A 360 15.00 -5.09 -0.68
C ILE A 360 13.96 -5.00 0.44
N ALA A 361 13.10 -4.00 0.38
CA ALA A 361 11.95 -3.86 1.24
C ALA A 361 10.73 -3.51 0.39
N LYS A 362 10.05 -4.54 -0.13
CA LYS A 362 8.84 -4.39 -0.94
C LYS A 362 7.60 -4.53 -0.07
N HIS A 363 6.64 -3.64 -0.26
CA HIS A 363 5.35 -3.65 0.44
C HIS A 363 5.39 -3.48 1.96
N LEU A 364 6.55 -3.15 2.54
CA LEU A 364 6.58 -2.68 3.93
C LEU A 364 5.78 -1.39 4.05
N CYS A 365 5.02 -1.26 5.14
CA CYS A 365 4.41 0.02 5.48
C CYS A 365 5.48 1.06 5.78
N GLY A 366 5.10 2.35 5.80
CA GLY A 366 6.03 3.43 6.13
C GLY A 366 6.83 3.16 7.40
N SER A 367 6.16 2.79 8.49
CA SER A 367 6.76 2.39 9.77
C SER A 367 7.69 1.19 9.65
N GLY A 368 7.37 0.22 8.79
CA GLY A 368 8.22 -0.94 8.55
C GLY A 368 9.52 -0.53 7.87
N VAL A 369 9.44 0.34 6.86
CA VAL A 369 10.64 0.93 6.23
C VAL A 369 11.46 1.72 7.23
N ASP A 370 10.82 2.57 8.03
CA ASP A 370 11.51 3.41 9.02
C ASP A 370 12.15 2.57 10.14
N GLU A 371 11.49 1.49 10.57
CA GLU A 371 12.02 0.50 11.53
C GLU A 371 13.24 -0.22 10.96
N VAL A 372 13.19 -0.67 9.70
CA VAL A 372 14.34 -1.29 9.02
C VAL A 372 15.53 -0.34 8.99
N LEU A 373 15.34 0.90 8.52
CA LEU A 373 16.43 1.88 8.42
C LEU A 373 17.07 2.18 9.77
N ARG A 374 16.26 2.44 10.80
CA ARG A 374 16.75 2.70 12.16
C ARG A 374 17.49 1.51 12.75
N HIS A 375 16.98 0.30 12.54
CA HIS A 375 17.57 -0.91 13.11
C HIS A 375 18.89 -1.29 12.42
N LEU A 376 18.99 -1.09 11.11
CA LEU A 376 20.25 -1.22 10.37
C LEU A 376 21.30 -0.22 10.85
N GLU A 377 20.90 1.03 11.07
CA GLU A 377 21.80 2.05 11.65
C GLU A 377 22.25 1.68 13.06
N ALA A 378 21.32 1.27 13.94
CA ALA A 378 21.64 0.95 15.33
C ALA A 378 22.63 -0.22 15.46
N GLN A 379 22.71 -1.08 14.44
CA GLN A 379 23.63 -2.21 14.37
C GLN A 379 24.88 -1.93 13.52
N ASP A 380 25.04 -0.71 13.01
CA ASP A 380 26.08 -0.33 12.04
C ASP A 380 26.18 -1.30 10.84
N CYS A 381 25.01 -1.77 10.36
CA CYS A 381 24.92 -2.79 9.32
C CYS A 381 24.19 -2.30 8.06
N LEU A 382 24.29 -1.00 7.78
CA LEU A 382 23.72 -0.36 6.59
C LEU A 382 24.29 -0.99 5.28
N PRO A 383 23.45 -1.65 4.45
CA PRO A 383 23.86 -2.37 3.23
C PRO A 383 24.47 -1.48 2.15
N ARG A 384 25.22 -2.07 1.23
CA ARG A 384 25.78 -1.34 0.07
C ARG A 384 24.69 -0.77 -0.85
N ILE A 385 23.65 -1.56 -1.10
CA ILE A 385 22.52 -1.17 -1.96
C ILE A 385 21.21 -1.34 -1.18
N LEU A 386 20.32 -0.36 -1.27
CA LEU A 386 18.94 -0.43 -0.75
C LEU A 386 17.95 -0.21 -1.88
N VAL A 387 16.91 -1.06 -1.94
CA VAL A 387 15.74 -0.88 -2.80
C VAL A 387 14.49 -0.88 -1.92
N LEU A 388 13.97 0.31 -1.62
CA LEU A 388 12.81 0.48 -0.74
C LEU A 388 11.57 0.81 -1.57
N ALA A 389 10.61 -0.12 -1.63
CA ALA A 389 9.35 0.02 -2.36
C ALA A 389 8.17 -0.05 -1.36
N PRO A 390 7.89 1.05 -0.62
CA PRO A 390 6.88 1.07 0.43
C PRO A 390 5.46 0.81 -0.11
N CYS A 391 4.60 0.19 0.70
CA CYS A 391 3.20 -0.03 0.33
C CYS A 391 2.35 1.25 0.39
N CYS A 392 1.10 1.13 -0.05
CA CYS A 392 0.10 2.22 -0.06
C CYS A 392 -0.22 2.76 1.34
N PHE A 393 0.09 2.00 2.39
CA PHE A 393 -0.16 2.41 3.76
C PHE A 393 1.12 3.02 4.31
N GLN A 394 1.29 4.33 4.10
CA GLN A 394 2.28 5.14 4.83
C GLN A 394 1.83 5.34 6.29
N LYS A 395 1.43 4.25 6.94
CA LYS A 395 1.34 4.18 8.39
C LYS A 395 2.74 4.49 8.89
N ILE A 396 2.86 5.58 9.61
CA ILE A 396 4.09 6.09 10.20
C ILE A 396 3.77 6.52 11.62
N SER A 397 4.77 6.57 12.47
CA SER A 397 4.67 7.10 13.83
C SER A 397 5.75 8.14 14.00
N PHE A 398 5.44 9.20 14.74
CA PHE A 398 6.24 10.39 14.83
C PHE A 398 7.61 10.15 15.48
N ASP A 399 7.64 9.37 16.56
CA ASP A 399 8.84 8.99 17.30
C ASP A 399 9.70 7.95 16.55
N ARG A 400 9.07 7.15 15.68
CA ARG A 400 9.72 6.07 14.93
C ARG A 400 10.12 6.45 13.51
N TYR A 401 9.62 7.55 12.98
CA TYR A 401 10.03 8.03 11.67
C TYR A 401 11.53 8.30 11.66
N CYS A 402 12.24 7.85 10.63
CA CYS A 402 13.70 7.85 10.63
C CYS A 402 14.31 9.26 10.74
N ASP A 403 13.60 10.29 10.25
CA ASP A 403 14.02 11.68 10.29
C ASP A 403 13.01 12.59 11.02
N ALA A 404 12.90 12.42 12.34
CA ALA A 404 11.98 13.23 13.14
C ALA A 404 12.31 14.74 13.08
N ALA A 405 13.58 15.12 12.87
CA ALA A 405 13.98 16.51 12.68
C ALA A 405 13.38 17.10 11.40
N TYR A 406 13.40 16.35 10.30
CA TYR A 406 12.74 16.74 9.04
C TYR A 406 11.24 16.98 9.21
N LEU A 407 10.52 16.10 9.92
CA LEU A 407 9.08 16.30 10.17
C LEU A 407 8.81 17.63 10.87
N LYS A 408 9.59 17.96 11.92
CA LYS A 408 9.43 19.21 12.67
C LYS A 408 9.83 20.44 11.86
N GLN A 409 11.05 20.44 11.35
CA GLN A 409 11.67 21.64 10.79
C GLN A 409 11.18 21.95 9.37
N VAL A 410 10.86 20.92 8.58
CA VAL A 410 10.47 21.10 7.17
C VAL A 410 8.96 20.96 7.00
N MET A 411 8.35 19.92 7.57
CA MET A 411 6.89 19.72 7.43
C MET A 411 6.06 20.46 8.49
N GLY A 412 6.68 21.06 9.50
CA GLY A 412 5.97 21.69 10.61
C GLY A 412 5.12 20.70 11.43
N ILE A 413 5.47 19.41 11.41
CA ILE A 413 4.79 18.35 12.16
C ILE A 413 5.53 18.13 13.47
N GLU A 414 4.88 18.42 14.59
CA GLU A 414 5.49 18.35 15.93
C GLU A 414 4.84 17.31 16.86
N SER A 415 3.77 16.64 16.43
CA SER A 415 3.05 15.66 17.25
C SER A 415 2.53 14.48 16.42
N GLU A 416 2.24 13.36 17.11
CA GLU A 416 1.64 12.17 16.52
C GLU A 416 0.25 12.46 15.93
N GLU A 417 -0.56 13.30 16.59
CA GLU A 417 -1.89 13.67 16.09
C GLU A 417 -1.81 14.48 14.79
N ALA A 418 -0.84 15.38 14.68
CA ALA A 418 -0.57 16.13 13.47
C ALA A 418 -0.11 15.20 12.34
N LEU A 419 0.82 14.28 12.63
CA LEU A 419 1.28 13.29 11.67
C LEU A 419 0.14 12.38 11.22
N ALA A 420 -0.72 11.92 12.13
CA ALA A 420 -1.86 11.07 11.83
C ALA A 420 -2.90 11.76 10.93
N ARG A 421 -3.02 13.09 10.97
CA ARG A 421 -3.87 13.85 10.02
C ARG A 421 -3.27 13.85 8.63
N VAL A 422 -1.96 14.09 8.52
CA VAL A 422 -1.24 14.14 7.24
C VAL A 422 -1.11 12.75 6.60
N SER A 423 -0.71 11.73 7.36
CA SER A 423 -0.51 10.38 6.84
C SER A 423 -1.80 9.75 6.30
N ARG A 424 -2.96 10.09 6.88
CA ARG A 424 -4.28 9.67 6.34
C ARG A 424 -4.57 10.20 4.94
N LEU A 425 -3.94 11.30 4.51
CA LEU A 425 -4.08 11.79 3.14
C LEU A 425 -3.44 10.82 2.12
N THR A 426 -2.48 10.00 2.54
CA THR A 426 -1.89 8.96 1.68
C THR A 426 -2.87 7.81 1.39
N ASP A 427 -3.90 7.63 2.21
CA ASP A 427 -4.97 6.65 1.93
C ASP A 427 -5.85 7.07 0.73
N TRP A 428 -5.71 8.30 0.24
CA TRP A 428 -6.42 8.79 -0.95
C TRP A 428 -5.83 8.33 -2.28
N ASN A 429 -4.77 7.54 -2.23
CA ASN A 429 -4.27 6.91 -3.45
C ASN A 429 -5.32 6.00 -4.07
N MET A 430 -5.74 6.36 -5.26
CA MET A 430 -6.58 5.50 -6.08
C MET A 430 -5.70 4.55 -6.89
N SER A 431 -5.97 3.25 -6.78
CA SER A 431 -5.50 2.27 -7.75
C SER A 431 -6.26 2.41 -9.07
N CYS A 432 -5.65 1.99 -10.18
CA CYS A 432 -6.30 1.90 -11.49
C CYS A 432 -7.66 1.19 -11.45
N TYR A 433 -7.81 0.17 -10.59
CA TYR A 433 -9.06 -0.54 -10.36
C TYR A 433 -10.07 0.30 -9.59
N GLN A 434 -9.66 1.06 -8.58
CA GLN A 434 -10.58 1.98 -7.89
C GLN A 434 -11.07 3.06 -8.85
N SER A 435 -10.18 3.66 -9.65
CA SER A 435 -10.57 4.65 -10.67
C SER A 435 -11.53 4.06 -11.70
N HIS A 436 -11.26 2.85 -12.21
CA HIS A 436 -12.13 2.18 -13.17
C HIS A 436 -13.46 1.72 -12.55
N HIS A 437 -13.43 1.21 -11.31
CA HIS A 437 -14.61 0.79 -10.58
C HIS A 437 -15.50 1.98 -10.24
N GLU A 438 -14.93 3.13 -9.86
CA GLU A 438 -15.66 4.38 -9.66
C GLU A 438 -16.31 4.85 -10.96
N ARG A 439 -15.58 4.90 -12.09
CA ARG A 439 -16.17 5.22 -13.39
C ARG A 439 -17.30 4.26 -13.79
N MET A 440 -17.12 2.96 -13.57
CA MET A 440 -18.15 1.96 -13.86
C MET A 440 -19.38 2.17 -12.96
N LEU A 441 -19.17 2.47 -11.67
CA LEU A 441 -20.26 2.79 -10.74
C LEU A 441 -20.97 4.09 -11.14
N GLU A 442 -20.24 5.11 -11.59
CA GLU A 442 -20.80 6.36 -12.12
C GLU A 442 -21.64 6.12 -13.37
N GLN A 443 -21.14 5.33 -14.33
CA GLN A 443 -21.88 4.93 -15.53
C GLN A 443 -23.14 4.13 -15.16
N THR A 444 -23.04 3.20 -14.22
CA THR A 444 -24.17 2.39 -13.73
C THR A 444 -25.21 3.29 -13.03
N GLU A 445 -24.78 4.25 -12.23
CA GLU A 445 -25.67 5.22 -11.58
C GLU A 445 -26.30 6.19 -12.58
N ALA A 446 -25.55 6.66 -13.59
CA ALA A 446 -26.06 7.47 -14.68
C ALA A 446 -27.13 6.72 -15.47
N ALA A 447 -26.87 5.45 -15.82
CA ALA A 447 -27.86 4.58 -16.46
C ALA A 447 -29.11 4.38 -15.59
N ARG A 448 -28.97 4.16 -14.28
CA ARG A 448 -30.09 4.08 -13.34
C ARG A 448 -30.88 5.38 -13.24
N ARG A 449 -30.21 6.54 -13.30
CA ARG A 449 -30.87 7.86 -13.31
C ARG A 449 -31.63 8.06 -14.62
N GLY A 450 -31.04 7.70 -15.75
CA GLY A 450 -31.70 7.71 -17.07
C GLY A 450 -32.96 6.84 -17.12
N LEU A 451 -32.90 5.63 -16.55
CA LEU A 451 -34.06 4.72 -16.43
C LEU A 451 -35.14 5.26 -15.48
N ARG A 452 -34.75 6.02 -14.44
CA ARG A 452 -35.70 6.65 -13.52
C ARG A 452 -36.36 7.89 -14.13
N THR A 453 -35.66 8.65 -14.96
CA THR A 453 -36.25 9.78 -15.69
C THR A 453 -37.21 9.29 -16.77
N SER A 454 -36.84 8.27 -17.55
CA SER A 454 -37.73 7.68 -18.56
C SER A 454 -38.93 6.94 -17.95
N GLY A 455 -38.74 6.23 -16.84
CA GLY A 455 -39.83 5.61 -16.09
C GLY A 455 -40.81 6.62 -15.48
N ARG A 456 -40.35 7.82 -15.13
CA ARG A 456 -41.23 8.88 -14.60
C ARG A 456 -42.02 9.57 -15.71
N GLU A 457 -41.45 9.70 -16.90
CA GLU A 457 -42.16 10.19 -18.09
C GLU A 457 -43.27 9.20 -18.51
N LEU A 458 -42.98 7.89 -18.53
CA LEU A 458 -43.98 6.85 -18.80
C LEU A 458 -45.06 6.75 -17.72
N ILE A 459 -44.74 6.99 -16.44
CA ILE A 459 -45.76 7.01 -15.37
C ILE A 459 -46.63 8.29 -15.45
N CYS A 460 -46.05 9.44 -15.80
CA CYS A 460 -46.83 10.66 -16.04
C CYS A 460 -47.74 10.54 -17.27
N GLU A 461 -47.31 9.83 -18.31
CA GLU A 461 -48.11 9.59 -19.52
C GLU A 461 -49.20 8.53 -19.28
N ALA A 462 -48.89 7.47 -18.51
CA ALA A 462 -49.88 6.49 -18.07
C ALA A 462 -50.90 7.08 -17.06
N GLN A 463 -50.51 8.01 -16.19
CA GLN A 463 -51.45 8.71 -15.31
C GLN A 463 -52.41 9.63 -16.08
N ARG A 464 -51.97 10.27 -17.16
CA ARG A 464 -52.87 11.05 -18.04
C ARG A 464 -53.88 10.16 -18.79
N ILE A 465 -53.52 8.93 -19.10
CA ILE A 465 -54.43 7.97 -19.75
C ILE A 465 -55.37 7.31 -18.71
N SER A 466 -54.92 7.15 -17.47
CA SER A 466 -55.69 6.51 -16.39
C SER A 466 -56.69 7.42 -15.67
N GLU A 467 -56.64 8.74 -15.84
CA GLU A 467 -57.65 9.68 -15.30
C GLU A 467 -58.95 9.76 -16.13
N ALA A 468 -59.06 8.97 -17.21
CA ALA A 468 -60.25 8.89 -18.07
C ALA A 468 -61.16 7.67 -17.82
N ALA A 469 -60.95 6.88 -16.75
CA ALA A 469 -61.76 5.70 -16.46
C ALA A 469 -62.35 5.71 -15.02
N PRO A 470 -63.64 5.38 -14.83
CA PRO A 470 -64.27 5.33 -13.51
C PRO A 470 -63.84 4.10 -12.68
N PRO A 471 -63.95 4.17 -11.34
CA PRO A 471 -63.32 3.20 -10.45
C PRO A 471 -64.12 1.89 -10.36
N ALA A 472 -63.44 0.77 -10.58
CA ALA A 472 -63.94 -0.57 -10.24
C ALA A 472 -63.01 -1.26 -9.24
N ALA A 473 -63.61 -2.13 -8.44
CA ALA A 473 -63.17 -2.62 -7.15
C ALA A 473 -61.88 -3.45 -7.12
N ARG A 474 -61.10 -3.17 -6.07
CA ARG A 474 -60.29 -4.05 -5.19
C ARG A 474 -60.09 -5.51 -5.61
N HIS A 475 -58.83 -5.97 -5.58
CA HIS A 475 -58.48 -7.26 -4.97
C HIS A 475 -57.07 -7.22 -4.34
N ALA A 476 -56.99 -7.75 -3.12
CA ALA A 476 -55.80 -7.89 -2.30
C ALA A 476 -55.04 -9.16 -2.67
N VAL A 477 -53.70 -9.10 -2.69
CA VAL A 477 -52.83 -10.29 -2.62
C VAL A 477 -51.62 -9.98 -1.76
N ASP A 478 -51.55 -10.68 -0.63
CA ASP A 478 -50.41 -10.78 0.28
C ASP A 478 -49.23 -11.53 -0.35
N GLY A 479 -48.01 -11.08 -0.05
CA GLY A 479 -46.78 -11.76 -0.47
C GLY A 479 -45.58 -11.39 0.41
N ARG A 480 -45.55 -11.92 1.63
CA ARG A 480 -44.41 -11.86 2.57
C ARG A 480 -43.17 -12.48 1.93
N SER A 481 -42.08 -11.71 1.83
CA SER A 481 -40.73 -12.24 1.58
C SER A 481 -39.86 -12.15 2.83
N THR A 482 -39.15 -13.24 3.06
CA THR A 482 -38.40 -13.66 4.24
C THR A 482 -37.17 -12.81 4.53
N THR A 483 -37.05 -12.35 5.78
CA THR A 483 -35.85 -11.75 6.36
C THR A 483 -34.78 -12.81 6.65
N SER A 484 -33.66 -12.79 5.94
CA SER A 484 -32.43 -13.47 6.36
C SER A 484 -31.41 -12.44 6.87
N GLY A 485 -31.22 -12.46 8.19
CA GLY A 485 -30.21 -11.67 8.88
C GLY A 485 -28.82 -12.25 8.63
N ALA A 486 -28.01 -11.53 7.87
CA ALA A 486 -26.59 -11.84 7.71
C ALA A 486 -25.73 -10.92 8.61
N ALA A 487 -25.17 -11.57 9.63
CA ALA A 487 -24.01 -11.26 10.46
C ALA A 487 -23.29 -9.92 10.26
N SER A 488 -23.30 -9.14 11.35
CA SER A 488 -22.49 -7.94 11.58
C SER A 488 -21.00 -8.29 11.75
N PHE A 489 -20.24 -8.27 10.65
CA PHE A 489 -18.78 -8.15 10.70
C PHE A 489 -18.37 -6.67 10.88
N CYS A 490 -17.53 -6.42 11.88
CA CYS A 490 -16.99 -5.12 12.25
C CYS A 490 -16.25 -4.42 11.10
N ARG A 491 -16.96 -3.63 10.29
CA ARG A 491 -16.35 -2.55 9.51
C ARG A 491 -16.24 -1.33 10.42
N GLN A 492 -15.02 -0.91 10.78
CA GLN A 492 -14.79 0.51 11.10
C GLN A 492 -15.26 1.32 9.89
N ARG A 493 -16.46 1.91 10.01
CA ARG A 493 -17.19 2.53 8.91
C ARG A 493 -16.52 3.84 8.51
N ARG A 494 -15.76 3.79 7.41
CA ARG A 494 -15.27 4.95 6.66
C ARG A 494 -16.45 5.87 6.32
N SER A 495 -16.30 7.18 6.52
CA SER A 495 -17.13 8.18 5.85
C SER A 495 -17.13 7.87 4.34
N SER A 496 -18.29 7.97 3.68
CA SER A 496 -18.39 7.60 2.26
C SER A 496 -17.36 8.42 1.44
N PRO A 497 -16.47 7.79 0.65
CA PRO A 497 -15.46 8.47 -0.16
C PRO A 497 -16.00 9.67 -0.95
N ARG A 498 -17.26 9.56 -1.39
CA ARG A 498 -18.00 10.61 -2.11
C ARG A 498 -18.04 11.98 -1.43
N SER A 499 -18.05 12.08 -0.09
CA SER A 499 -18.13 13.40 0.57
C SER A 499 -16.80 14.13 0.66
N ILE A 500 -15.69 13.40 0.63
CA ILE A 500 -14.34 13.99 0.64
C ILE A 500 -13.95 14.36 -0.79
N VAL A 501 -14.20 13.47 -1.75
CA VAL A 501 -13.99 13.73 -3.19
C VAL A 501 -14.83 14.91 -3.69
N SER A 502 -16.04 15.13 -3.14
CA SER A 502 -16.84 16.32 -3.47
C SER A 502 -16.25 17.64 -2.94
N SER A 503 -15.36 17.59 -1.95
CA SER A 503 -14.74 18.76 -1.32
C SER A 503 -13.32 19.02 -1.81
N ILE A 504 -12.62 17.96 -2.25
CA ILE A 504 -11.25 18.02 -2.77
C ILE A 504 -11.24 17.18 -4.04
N ALA A 505 -11.13 17.81 -5.21
CA ALA A 505 -11.21 17.09 -6.49
C ALA A 505 -9.93 16.26 -6.77
N CYS A 506 -8.78 16.75 -6.31
CA CYS A 506 -7.44 16.25 -6.62
C CYS A 506 -6.85 15.31 -5.55
N THR A 507 -7.69 14.47 -4.93
CA THR A 507 -7.30 13.63 -3.79
C THR A 507 -6.09 12.72 -4.09
N HIS A 508 -5.99 12.20 -5.33
CA HIS A 508 -4.86 11.38 -5.75
C HIS A 508 -3.55 12.18 -5.85
N ALA A 509 -3.56 13.36 -6.47
CA ALA A 509 -2.37 14.20 -6.56
C ALA A 509 -1.88 14.64 -5.16
N PHE A 510 -2.80 14.92 -4.23
CA PHE A 510 -2.44 15.15 -2.82
C PHE A 510 -1.78 13.96 -2.16
N ALA A 511 -2.33 12.76 -2.35
CA ALA A 511 -1.75 11.55 -1.79
C ALA A 511 -0.30 11.37 -2.25
N ARG A 512 -0.04 11.60 -3.55
CA ARG A 512 1.31 11.57 -4.13
C ARG A 512 2.21 12.67 -3.57
N LEU A 513 1.69 13.88 -3.38
CA LEU A 513 2.44 14.99 -2.78
C LEU A 513 2.91 14.64 -1.36
N VAL A 514 2.00 14.17 -0.52
CA VAL A 514 2.29 13.78 0.87
C VAL A 514 3.30 12.64 0.92
N GLU A 515 3.14 11.64 0.07
CA GLU A 515 4.11 10.55 -0.05
C GLU A 515 5.49 11.03 -0.50
N GLY A 516 5.54 11.94 -1.47
CA GLY A 516 6.79 12.56 -1.92
C GLY A 516 7.51 13.24 -0.77
N LEU A 517 6.79 14.00 0.07
CA LEU A 517 7.35 14.69 1.24
C LEU A 517 7.87 13.69 2.30
N LEU A 518 7.10 12.65 2.61
CA LEU A 518 7.54 11.61 3.54
C LEU A 518 8.73 10.81 2.99
N ASN A 519 8.76 10.52 1.70
CA ASN A 519 9.93 9.87 1.11
C ASN A 519 11.14 10.82 1.04
N TYR A 520 10.93 12.13 0.93
CA TYR A 520 12.03 13.10 0.96
C TYR A 520 12.79 13.07 2.28
N GLY A 521 12.08 13.01 3.41
CA GLY A 521 12.76 12.87 4.70
C GLY A 521 13.62 11.61 4.78
N ARG A 522 13.13 10.48 4.24
CA ARG A 522 13.93 9.23 4.12
C ARG A 522 15.15 9.41 3.21
N VAL A 523 14.98 10.10 2.09
CA VAL A 523 16.09 10.43 1.18
C VAL A 523 17.15 11.30 1.87
N GLN A 524 16.73 12.34 2.59
CA GLN A 524 17.64 13.22 3.34
C GLN A 524 18.38 12.46 4.45
N TRP A 525 17.67 11.59 5.16
CA TRP A 525 18.25 10.71 6.16
C TRP A 525 19.33 9.78 5.57
N LEU A 526 19.06 9.17 4.42
CA LEU A 526 20.00 8.30 3.71
C LEU A 526 21.21 9.08 3.17
N ARG A 527 21.00 10.27 2.60
CA ARG A 527 22.09 11.13 2.10
C ARG A 527 23.07 11.53 3.20
N ARG A 528 22.57 11.85 4.40
CA ARG A 528 23.41 12.11 5.58
C ARG A 528 24.25 10.89 6.03
N ARG A 529 23.95 9.70 5.52
CA ARG A 529 24.67 8.44 5.74
C ARG A 529 25.45 7.99 4.50
N HIS A 530 25.83 8.94 3.66
CA HIS A 530 26.66 8.75 2.47
C HIS A 530 26.03 7.85 1.41
N TYR A 531 24.70 7.81 1.35
CA TYR A 531 24.01 7.23 0.21
C TYR A 531 23.82 8.26 -0.90
N HIS A 532 24.14 7.86 -2.12
CA HIS A 532 23.53 8.44 -3.31
C HIS A 532 22.14 7.84 -3.47
N VAL A 533 21.12 8.69 -3.52
CA VAL A 533 19.71 8.26 -3.49
C VAL A 533 18.96 8.77 -4.71
N GLN A 534 18.23 7.87 -5.35
CA GLN A 534 17.39 8.12 -6.51
C GLN A 534 15.99 7.57 -6.25
N LEU A 535 14.95 8.35 -6.58
CA LEU A 535 13.60 7.80 -6.72
C LEU A 535 13.41 7.29 -8.15
N VAL A 536 12.89 6.07 -8.29
CA VAL A 536 12.76 5.39 -9.58
C VAL A 536 11.34 4.87 -9.75
N GLN A 537 10.70 5.25 -10.86
CA GLN A 537 9.44 4.65 -11.26
C GLN A 537 9.71 3.28 -11.91
N TYR A 538 9.55 2.21 -11.13
CA TYR A 538 9.99 0.88 -11.54
C TYR A 538 8.95 0.11 -12.37
N VAL A 539 7.67 0.46 -12.28
CA VAL A 539 6.59 -0.11 -13.11
C VAL A 539 5.58 0.96 -13.55
N PRO A 540 4.71 0.69 -14.53
CA PRO A 540 3.55 1.55 -14.79
C PRO A 540 2.59 1.64 -13.60
N ASP A 541 1.86 2.74 -13.52
CA ASP A 541 0.83 3.01 -12.52
C ASP A 541 -0.34 2.02 -12.58
N VAL A 542 -0.60 1.44 -13.75
CA VAL A 542 -1.58 0.36 -13.92
C VAL A 542 -1.24 -0.91 -13.13
N VAL A 543 0.05 -1.18 -12.89
CA VAL A 543 0.50 -2.32 -12.08
C VAL A 543 0.23 -2.01 -10.61
N THR A 544 0.68 -0.85 -10.15
CA THR A 544 0.45 -0.36 -8.80
C THR A 544 0.51 1.18 -8.78
N PRO A 545 -0.36 1.87 -8.02
CA PRO A 545 -0.24 3.30 -7.79
C PRO A 545 0.96 3.67 -6.91
N LYS A 546 1.69 2.67 -6.38
CA LYS A 546 2.94 2.80 -5.61
C LYS A 546 4.10 2.27 -6.43
N ASN A 547 4.26 2.83 -7.62
CA ASN A 547 5.24 2.39 -8.60
C ASN A 547 6.58 3.12 -8.49
N VAL A 548 6.82 3.82 -7.40
CA VAL A 548 8.08 4.52 -7.13
C VAL A 548 8.79 3.82 -5.98
N CYS A 549 10.08 3.52 -6.18
CA CYS A 549 10.96 3.00 -5.14
C CYS A 549 12.12 3.96 -4.88
N CYS A 550 12.68 3.91 -3.68
CA CYS A 550 13.90 4.60 -3.30
C CYS A 550 15.07 3.64 -3.50
N LEU A 551 15.89 3.91 -4.50
CA LEU A 551 17.16 3.24 -4.76
C LEU A 551 18.27 4.03 -4.10
N ALA A 552 18.99 3.42 -3.16
CA ALA A 552 20.11 4.05 -2.49
C ALA A 552 21.38 3.22 -2.63
N ILE A 553 22.48 3.86 -3.00
CA ILE A 553 23.81 3.25 -3.13
C ILE A 553 24.73 3.97 -2.15
N ARG A 554 25.25 3.25 -1.16
CA ARG A 554 26.21 3.80 -0.21
C ARG A 554 27.52 4.02 -0.93
N GLN A 555 28.22 5.12 -0.72
CA GLN A 555 29.59 5.31 -1.25
C GLN A 555 30.57 4.32 -0.62
N ALA A 556 31.61 3.94 -1.37
CA ALA A 556 32.61 3.02 -0.84
C ALA A 556 33.38 3.79 0.25
N HIS A 557 33.68 3.14 1.38
CA HIS A 557 34.58 3.78 2.33
C HIS A 557 35.96 3.85 1.66
N THR A 558 36.31 5.02 1.13
CA THR A 558 37.70 5.38 0.90
C THR A 558 38.34 5.47 2.28
N ARG A 559 39.08 4.43 2.65
CA ARG A 559 39.92 4.46 3.86
C ARG A 559 40.98 5.53 3.74
#